data_AF-A0A813KBL1-F1
#
_entry.id   AF-A0A813KBL1-F1
#
_cell.length_a   1.000
_cell.length_b   1.000
_cell.length_c   1.000
_cell.angle_alpha   90.00
_cell.angle_beta   90.00
_cell.angle_gamma   90.00
#
_symmetry.space_group_name_H-M   'P 1'
#
loop_
_entity.id
_entity.type
_entity.pdbx_description
1 polymer ?
#
loop_
_entity_poly.entity_id
_entity_poly.type
_entity_poly.pdbx_seq_one_letter_code
_entity_poly.pdbx_strand_id
1 'polypeptide(L)'
;ARRILTFPLGGGARCDGGSRKEVQGCNMKRCDGSGCNDGKFGDWTVWAECSASCDGGTTFRTRNIVQEANECGCPPPGKDRETAFCNVDKSCTPSVDCKLSHWTDWGGCTASCNGIKVRSRSVEQYGKGLGLWCTGGLE
;
A
#
# COMPACT_ATOMS: atom_id res chain seq x y z
N ALA A 1 -5.61 -33.44 -30.10
CA ALA A 1 -4.98 -33.99 -28.87
C ALA A 1 -4.91 -35.51 -28.98
N ARG A 2 -3.77 -36.13 -28.69
CA ARG A 2 -3.64 -37.60 -28.78
C ARG A 2 -4.23 -38.27 -27.52
N ARG A 3 -4.75 -39.50 -27.65
CA ARG A 3 -5.25 -40.31 -26.51
C ARG A 3 -4.58 -41.68 -26.51
N ILE A 4 -4.35 -42.22 -25.31
CA ILE A 4 -3.81 -43.57 -25.15
C ILE A 4 -4.93 -44.55 -25.51
N LEU A 5 -4.69 -45.38 -26.52
CA LEU A 5 -5.64 -46.39 -26.96
C LEU A 5 -5.50 -47.69 -26.16
N THR A 6 -4.28 -48.04 -25.76
CA THR A 6 -3.97 -49.25 -25.00
C THR A 6 -2.84 -48.97 -24.02
N PHE A 7 -2.95 -49.47 -22.79
CA PHE A 7 -1.90 -49.35 -21.77
C PHE A 7 -0.95 -50.56 -21.82
N PRO A 8 0.37 -50.38 -21.58
CA PRO A 8 1.28 -51.51 -21.51
C PRO A 8 1.04 -52.35 -20.25
N LEU A 9 1.15 -53.68 -20.40
CA LEU A 9 1.04 -54.66 -19.31
C LEU A 9 2.33 -55.51 -19.23
N GLY A 10 2.63 -56.06 -18.05
CA GLY A 10 3.69 -57.06 -17.87
C GLY A 10 5.11 -56.61 -18.27
N GLY A 11 5.46 -55.33 -18.08
CA GLY A 11 6.80 -54.80 -18.40
C GLY A 11 6.95 -54.20 -19.80
N GLY A 12 5.85 -54.06 -20.56
CA GLY A 12 5.86 -53.38 -21.86
C GLY A 12 6.30 -51.91 -21.77
N ALA A 13 7.03 -51.45 -22.79
CA ALA A 13 7.53 -50.08 -22.86
C ALA A 13 6.38 -49.06 -22.94
N ARG A 14 6.60 -47.88 -22.34
CA ARG A 14 5.72 -46.73 -22.56
C ARG A 14 5.72 -46.37 -24.04
N CYS A 15 4.63 -45.81 -24.54
CA CYS A 15 4.62 -45.22 -25.87
C CYS A 15 5.76 -44.19 -25.94
N ASP A 16 6.67 -44.36 -26.89
CA ASP A 16 7.77 -43.42 -27.06
C ASP A 16 7.18 -42.09 -27.52
N GLY A 17 7.23 -41.10 -26.63
CA GLY A 17 6.15 -40.14 -26.49
C GLY A 17 6.64 -38.71 -26.47
N GLY A 18 6.56 -38.05 -27.61
CA GLY A 18 6.38 -36.60 -27.62
C GLY A 18 5.08 -36.18 -26.90
N SER A 19 4.95 -34.89 -26.62
CA SER A 19 3.84 -34.34 -25.83
C SER A 19 2.45 -34.67 -26.38
N ARG A 20 1.48 -34.94 -25.49
CA ARG A 20 0.06 -35.25 -25.83
C ARG A 20 -0.65 -34.13 -26.59
N LYS A 21 -0.15 -32.91 -26.40
CA LYS A 21 -0.59 -31.68 -27.06
C LYS A 21 0.65 -31.05 -27.67
N GLU A 22 0.52 -30.65 -28.93
CA GLU A 22 1.47 -29.79 -29.61
C GLU A 22 0.76 -28.45 -29.79
N VAL A 23 1.43 -27.37 -29.39
CA VAL A 23 0.87 -26.02 -29.44
C VAL A 23 1.68 -25.25 -30.45
N GLN A 24 1.02 -24.77 -31.48
CA GLN A 24 1.63 -23.92 -32.50
C GLN A 24 0.83 -22.62 -32.60
N GLY A 25 1.53 -21.48 -32.59
CA GLY A 25 0.94 -20.19 -32.84
C GLY A 25 0.51 -20.07 -34.30
N CYS A 26 -0.72 -19.65 -34.55
CA CYS A 26 -1.20 -19.25 -35.86
C CYS A 26 -1.40 -17.72 -35.88
N ASN A 27 -1.41 -17.13 -37.08
CA ASN A 27 -1.63 -15.69 -37.27
C ASN A 27 -0.63 -14.79 -36.52
N MET A 28 0.65 -15.19 -36.52
CA MET A 28 1.76 -14.47 -35.87
C MET A 28 2.14 -13.14 -36.55
N LYS A 29 1.28 -12.62 -37.44
CA LYS A 29 1.47 -11.28 -37.98
C LYS A 29 1.15 -10.28 -36.86
N ARG A 30 2.02 -9.29 -36.67
CA ARG A 30 1.62 -8.12 -35.89
C ARG A 30 0.41 -7.51 -36.57
N CYS A 31 -0.54 -7.03 -35.77
CA CYS A 31 -1.66 -6.31 -36.32
C CYS A 31 -1.14 -4.93 -36.76
N ASP A 32 -0.56 -4.88 -37.96
CA ASP A 32 0.04 -3.69 -38.55
C ASP A 32 -1.09 -2.72 -38.97
N GLY A 33 -1.64 -2.04 -37.97
CA GLY A 33 -1.74 -0.57 -37.92
C GLY A 33 -2.43 0.18 -39.07
N SER A 34 -3.60 -0.25 -39.54
CA SER A 34 -4.55 0.67 -40.22
C SER A 34 -6.01 0.45 -39.81
N GLY A 35 -6.25 -0.16 -38.65
CA GLY A 35 -7.61 -0.39 -38.15
C GLY A 35 -7.73 -0.95 -36.73
N CYS A 36 -6.63 -1.17 -36.01
CA CYS A 36 -6.71 -1.61 -34.61
C CYS A 36 -7.06 -0.43 -33.72
N ASN A 37 -8.07 -0.63 -32.89
CA ASN A 37 -8.55 0.37 -31.97
C ASN A 37 -8.30 -0.15 -30.56
N ASP A 38 -7.33 0.45 -29.87
CA ASP A 38 -7.03 0.10 -28.49
C ASP A 38 -8.13 0.62 -27.56
N GLY A 39 -8.36 -0.08 -26.48
CA GLY A 39 -9.27 0.37 -25.45
C GLY A 39 -8.72 1.62 -24.75
N LYS A 40 -9.61 2.54 -24.36
CA LYS A 40 -9.26 3.72 -23.57
C LYS A 40 -10.16 3.87 -22.38
N PHE A 41 -9.57 4.18 -21.24
CA PHE A 41 -10.32 4.71 -20.12
C PHE A 41 -10.68 6.17 -20.39
N GLY A 42 -11.83 6.59 -19.88
CA GLY A 42 -12.17 7.99 -19.76
C GLY A 42 -11.46 8.65 -18.59
N ASP A 43 -11.92 9.85 -18.27
CA ASP A 43 -11.42 10.58 -17.12
C ASP A 43 -11.77 9.86 -15.80
N TRP A 44 -10.89 10.06 -14.82
CA TRP A 44 -11.17 9.66 -13.46
C TRP A 44 -12.37 10.43 -12.91
N THR A 45 -13.22 9.76 -12.14
CA THR A 45 -14.14 10.44 -11.26
C THR A 45 -13.37 11.29 -10.25
N VAL A 46 -14.07 12.24 -9.63
CA VAL A 46 -13.59 12.82 -8.38
C VAL A 46 -13.40 11.71 -7.34
N TRP A 47 -12.50 11.95 -6.39
CA TRP A 47 -12.35 11.08 -5.23
C TRP A 47 -13.66 11.03 -4.45
N ALA A 48 -14.06 9.83 -4.03
CA ALA A 48 -15.16 9.64 -3.12
C ALA A 48 -14.88 10.31 -1.77
N GLU A 49 -15.91 10.50 -0.96
CA GLU A 49 -15.72 10.93 0.42
C GLU A 49 -14.84 9.95 1.19
N CYS A 50 -14.05 10.48 2.13
CA CYS A 50 -13.18 9.65 2.95
C CYS A 50 -14.02 8.75 3.86
N SER A 51 -13.61 7.49 4.02
CA SER A 51 -14.31 6.52 4.88
C SER A 51 -14.37 6.92 6.36
N ALA A 52 -13.52 7.86 6.77
CA ALA A 52 -13.49 8.42 8.12
C ALA A 52 -13.27 9.93 8.05
N SER A 53 -13.91 10.69 8.93
CA SER A 53 -13.77 12.15 8.99
C SER A 53 -12.48 12.61 9.69
N CYS A 54 -11.89 11.75 10.52
CA CYS A 54 -10.70 12.00 11.33
C CYS A 54 -10.01 10.68 11.71
N ASP A 55 -8.81 10.77 12.28
CA ASP A 55 -7.88 9.69 12.63
C ASP A 55 -7.51 8.77 11.47
N GLY A 56 -7.59 9.28 10.23
CA GLY A 56 -7.26 8.56 9.01
C GLY A 56 -8.39 7.67 8.47
N GLY A 57 -8.46 7.59 7.15
CA GLY A 57 -9.39 6.73 6.43
C GLY A 57 -8.89 6.42 5.03
N THR A 58 -9.76 5.83 4.22
CA THR A 58 -9.48 5.53 2.80
C THR A 58 -10.51 6.19 1.91
N THR A 59 -10.08 6.59 0.71
CA THR A 59 -10.94 7.08 -0.37
C THR A 59 -10.58 6.35 -1.65
N PHE A 60 -11.49 6.35 -2.62
CA PHE A 60 -11.26 5.77 -3.93
C PHE A 60 -11.82 6.64 -5.05
N ARG A 61 -11.27 6.48 -6.25
CA ARG A 61 -11.84 7.00 -7.50
C ARG A 61 -11.85 5.90 -8.56
N THR A 62 -12.72 6.05 -9.54
CA THR A 62 -12.91 5.07 -10.62
C THR A 62 -12.90 5.75 -11.97
N ARG A 63 -12.70 4.99 -13.05
CA ARG A 63 -12.87 5.46 -14.43
C ARG A 63 -13.46 4.35 -15.27
N ASN A 64 -14.30 4.71 -16.22
CA ASN A 64 -14.94 3.75 -17.11
C ASN A 64 -14.20 3.66 -18.44
N ILE A 65 -14.39 2.55 -19.14
CA ILE A 65 -13.95 2.41 -20.52
C ILE A 65 -14.83 3.31 -21.40
N VAL A 66 -14.21 4.20 -22.16
CA VAL A 66 -14.91 5.10 -23.12
C VAL A 66 -14.70 4.67 -24.56
N GLN A 67 -13.74 3.79 -24.78
CA GLN A 67 -13.46 3.18 -26.08
C GLN A 67 -13.10 1.73 -25.83
N GLU A 68 -13.89 0.81 -26.39
CA GLU A 68 -13.59 -0.62 -26.33
C GLU A 68 -12.49 -0.99 -27.32
N ALA A 69 -11.69 -1.99 -26.94
CA ALA A 69 -10.71 -2.56 -27.86
C ALA A 69 -11.41 -3.41 -28.93
N ASN A 70 -10.98 -3.31 -30.19
CA ASN A 70 -11.45 -4.24 -31.23
C ASN A 70 -10.61 -5.53 -31.26
N GLU A 71 -10.89 -6.44 -32.20
CA GLU A 71 -10.28 -7.79 -32.25
C GLU A 71 -8.74 -7.79 -32.26
N CYS A 72 -8.12 -6.69 -32.67
CA CYS A 72 -6.67 -6.52 -32.66
C CYS A 72 -6.15 -5.43 -31.73
N GLY A 73 -7.03 -4.74 -31.00
CA GLY A 73 -6.67 -3.69 -30.05
C GLY A 73 -6.28 -4.25 -28.68
N CYS A 74 -5.42 -3.53 -27.98
CA CYS A 74 -5.08 -3.83 -26.58
C CYS A 74 -6.15 -3.29 -25.62
N PRO A 75 -6.39 -3.94 -24.46
CA PRO A 75 -7.26 -3.36 -23.43
C PRO A 75 -6.67 -2.05 -22.88
N PRO A 76 -7.50 -1.17 -22.29
CA PRO A 76 -7.01 0.07 -21.69
C PRO A 76 -5.93 -0.20 -20.65
N PRO A 77 -4.76 0.48 -20.73
CA PRO A 77 -3.67 0.22 -19.79
C PRO A 77 -3.97 0.77 -18.39
N GLY A 78 -3.56 0.01 -17.37
CA GLY A 78 -3.67 0.39 -15.97
C GLY A 78 -4.95 -0.11 -15.29
N LYS A 79 -5.28 0.48 -14.14
CA LYS A 79 -6.44 0.09 -13.32
C LYS A 79 -7.64 0.98 -13.60
N ASP A 80 -8.83 0.43 -13.43
CA ASP A 80 -10.13 1.13 -13.45
C ASP A 80 -10.49 1.75 -12.10
N ARG A 81 -9.79 1.36 -11.03
CA ARG A 81 -9.95 1.89 -9.66
C ARG A 81 -8.62 2.23 -9.02
N GLU A 82 -8.63 3.34 -8.28
CA GLU A 82 -7.51 3.79 -7.44
C GLU A 82 -8.00 4.06 -6.02
N THR A 83 -7.15 3.74 -5.03
CA THR A 83 -7.42 3.94 -3.59
C THR A 83 -6.28 4.73 -2.96
N ALA A 84 -6.60 5.66 -2.07
CA ALA A 84 -5.63 6.47 -1.34
C ALA A 84 -6.02 6.65 0.13
N PHE A 85 -5.05 6.96 0.98
CA PHE A 85 -5.30 7.38 2.36
C PHE A 85 -5.80 8.84 2.37
N CYS A 86 -6.66 9.15 3.32
CA CYS A 86 -7.22 10.48 3.52
C CYS A 86 -7.38 10.79 5.00
N ASN A 87 -7.46 12.08 5.34
CA ASN A 87 -7.69 12.58 6.70
C ASN A 87 -6.70 12.06 7.77
N VAL A 88 -5.47 11.70 7.38
CA VAL A 88 -4.43 11.23 8.30
C VAL A 88 -3.96 12.31 9.28
N ASP A 89 -3.99 13.57 8.85
CA ASP A 89 -3.59 14.73 9.67
C ASP A 89 -4.77 15.40 10.38
N LYS A 90 -5.93 14.74 10.45
CA LYS A 90 -7.10 15.25 11.20
C LYS A 90 -7.29 14.38 12.42
N SER A 91 -7.09 14.91 13.62
CA SER A 91 -7.41 14.15 14.83
C SER A 91 -8.88 14.28 15.21
N CYS A 92 -9.51 13.18 15.67
CA CYS A 92 -10.85 13.23 16.25
C CYS A 92 -10.86 13.88 17.65
N THR A 93 -9.69 14.01 18.27
CA THR A 93 -9.53 14.61 19.59
C THR A 93 -8.70 15.88 19.52
N PRO A 94 -8.90 16.84 20.45
CA PRO A 94 -8.04 18.00 20.54
C PRO A 94 -6.58 17.57 20.66
N SER A 95 -5.75 18.12 19.78
CA SER A 95 -4.31 17.94 19.88
C SER A 95 -3.79 18.77 21.04
N VAL A 96 -3.01 18.14 21.90
CA VAL A 96 -2.48 18.75 23.11
C VAL A 96 -1.00 18.56 23.11
N ASP A 97 -0.25 19.65 23.19
CA ASP A 97 1.20 19.57 23.34
C ASP A 97 1.55 19.18 24.77
N CYS A 98 2.61 18.39 24.87
CA CYS A 98 3.18 18.01 26.14
C CYS A 98 3.87 19.21 26.79
N LYS A 99 3.70 19.37 28.10
CA LYS A 99 4.36 20.41 28.89
C LYS A 99 5.13 19.76 30.03
N LEU A 100 6.41 20.10 30.10
CA LEU A 100 7.24 19.80 31.25
C LEU A 100 7.10 20.90 32.27
N SER A 101 7.05 20.53 33.55
CA SER A 101 7.13 21.50 34.64
C SER A 101 8.49 22.20 34.64
N HIS A 102 8.57 23.31 35.38
CA HIS A 102 9.86 23.92 35.67
C HIS A 102 10.75 22.93 36.42
N TRP A 103 12.06 23.02 36.18
CA TRP A 103 13.04 22.32 37.00
C TRP A 103 12.87 22.73 38.47
N THR A 104 12.97 21.77 39.37
CA THR A 104 13.18 22.07 40.78
C THR A 104 14.50 22.84 40.94
N ASP A 105 14.65 23.51 42.08
CA ASP A 105 15.96 24.01 42.49
C ASP A 105 16.97 22.86 42.60
N TRP A 106 18.24 23.19 42.44
CA TRP A 106 19.32 22.24 42.65
C TRP A 106 19.34 21.75 44.10
N GLY A 107 19.37 20.44 44.29
CA GLY A 107 19.63 19.84 45.58
C GLY A 107 21.03 20.16 46.12
N GLY A 108 21.24 19.80 47.39
CA GLY A 108 22.55 19.84 48.03
C GLY A 108 23.57 18.93 47.33
N CYS A 109 24.86 19.18 47.58
CA CYS A 109 25.92 18.31 47.07
C CYS A 109 25.91 16.98 47.84
N THR A 110 25.98 15.85 47.14
CA THR A 110 25.95 14.52 47.77
C THR A 110 27.18 14.21 48.62
N ALA A 111 28.31 14.91 48.38
CA ALA A 111 29.55 14.74 49.11
C ALA A 111 30.34 16.06 49.15
N SER A 112 31.23 16.19 50.14
CA SER A 112 32.15 17.33 50.26
C SER A 112 33.29 17.30 49.25
N CYS A 113 33.62 16.15 48.66
CA CYS A 113 34.57 15.98 47.57
C CYS A 113 33.99 15.04 46.50
N ASN A 114 34.16 15.38 45.21
CA ASN A 114 33.64 14.63 44.05
C ASN A 114 32.12 14.30 44.08
N GLY A 115 31.29 15.15 44.70
CA GLY A 115 29.84 14.97 44.76
C GLY A 115 29.09 15.45 43.50
N ILE A 116 27.81 15.12 43.41
CA ILE A 116 26.89 15.58 42.36
C ILE A 116 25.75 16.40 42.97
N LYS A 117 25.12 17.25 42.15
CA LYS A 117 23.84 17.88 42.47
C LYS A 117 22.78 17.34 41.53
N VAL A 118 21.59 17.14 42.06
CA VAL A 118 20.44 16.63 41.32
C VAL A 118 19.33 17.67 41.36
N ARG A 119 18.64 17.81 40.23
CA ARG A 119 17.35 18.50 40.13
C ARG A 119 16.46 17.65 39.25
N SER A 120 15.16 17.75 39.42
CA SER A 120 14.21 16.97 38.65
C SER A 120 13.13 17.87 38.06
N ARG A 121 12.39 17.33 37.11
CA ARG A 121 11.15 17.92 36.58
C ARG A 121 10.20 16.79 36.24
N SER A 122 8.93 17.12 36.07
CA SER A 122 7.87 16.16 35.75
C SER A 122 7.15 16.56 34.48
N VAL A 123 6.37 15.64 33.93
CA VAL A 123 5.39 15.97 32.89
C VAL A 123 4.17 16.56 33.59
N GLU A 124 3.88 17.84 33.34
CA GLU A 124 2.69 18.52 33.85
C GLU A 124 1.48 18.24 32.95
N GLN A 125 1.72 18.14 31.64
CA GLN A 125 0.69 17.84 30.64
C GLN A 125 1.26 16.85 29.64
N TYR A 126 0.59 15.70 29.47
CA TYR A 126 0.96 14.74 28.43
C TYR A 126 0.47 15.18 27.06
N GLY A 127 1.29 14.93 26.04
CA GLY A 127 0.92 15.12 24.64
C GLY A 127 -0.21 14.17 24.21
N LYS A 128 -1.11 14.63 23.33
CA LYS A 128 -2.21 13.83 22.76
C LYS A 128 -2.48 14.20 21.31
N GLY A 129 -3.00 13.24 20.55
CA GLY A 129 -3.37 13.43 19.15
C GLY A 129 -2.15 13.78 18.30
N LEU A 130 -2.22 14.90 17.60
CA LEU A 130 -1.11 15.44 16.78
C LEU A 130 -0.23 16.43 17.56
N GLY A 131 -0.45 16.57 18.87
CA GLY A 131 0.36 17.45 19.71
C GLY A 131 1.77 16.91 19.93
N LEU A 132 2.69 17.81 20.24
CA LEU A 132 4.10 17.48 20.46
C LEU A 132 4.29 16.64 21.73
N TRP A 133 5.15 15.63 21.64
CA TRP A 133 5.60 14.86 22.79
C TRP A 133 6.70 15.62 23.54
N CYS A 134 6.79 15.43 24.87
CA CYS A 134 7.82 16.09 25.65
C CYS A 134 9.20 15.60 25.20
N THR A 135 10.08 16.53 24.83
CA THR A 135 11.45 16.24 24.45
C THR A 135 12.42 16.64 25.57
N GLY A 136 13.41 15.78 25.83
CA GLY A 136 14.44 15.98 26.85
C GLY A 136 14.24 15.10 28.08
N GLY A 137 15.33 14.80 28.78
CA GLY A 137 15.34 13.89 29.92
C GLY A 137 14.41 14.34 31.05
N LEU A 138 13.72 13.35 31.64
CA LEU A 138 13.01 13.43 32.91
C LEU A 138 13.85 12.87 34.07
N GLU A 139 15.06 12.38 33.76
CA GLU A 139 16.04 11.82 34.70
C GLU A 139 16.80 12.92 35.44
#